data_AF-A0A139WZK1-F1
#
_entry.id   AF-A0A139WZK1-F1
#
_cell.length_a   1.000
_cell.length_b   1.000
_cell.length_c   1.000
_cell.angle_alpha   90.00
_cell.angle_beta   90.00
_cell.angle_gamma   90.00
#
_symmetry.space_group_name_H-M   'P 1'
#
loop_
_entity.id
_entity.type
_entity.pdbx_description
1 polymer ?
#
loop_
_entity_poly.entity_id
_entity_poly.type
_entity_poly.pdbx_seq_one_letter_code
_entity_poly.pdbx_strand_id
1 'polypeptide(L)' 'MSKGNPNPVQTKAFISKQFQAYGEIDSIPLSKKVTGIRLPQDVHEALHGLSPEDRVSYLRRVISEAVRRDLIS' A
#
# COMPACT_ATOMS: atom_id res chain seq x y z
N MET A 1 -28.96 -20.54 9.83
CA MET A 1 -27.98 -19.53 9.39
C MET A 1 -28.69 -18.53 8.49
N SER A 2 -28.80 -17.25 8.88
CA SER A 2 -29.40 -16.24 8.01
C SER A 2 -28.48 -16.02 6.80
N LYS A 3 -29.04 -16.18 5.60
CA LYS A 3 -28.32 -15.89 4.36
C LYS A 3 -28.06 -14.39 4.31
N GLY A 4 -26.79 -13.98 4.33
CA GLY A 4 -26.40 -12.57 4.16
C GLY A 4 -26.96 -11.99 2.86
N ASN A 5 -27.12 -10.66 2.79
CA ASN A 5 -27.65 -9.99 1.61
C ASN A 5 -26.77 -10.32 0.38
N PRO A 6 -27.33 -11.00 -0.65
CA PRO A 6 -26.55 -11.42 -1.82
C PRO A 6 -26.05 -10.24 -2.65
N ASN A 7 -26.67 -9.07 -2.53
CA ASN A 7 -26.30 -7.85 -3.25
C ASN A 7 -26.17 -6.68 -2.27
N PRO A 8 -25.05 -6.58 -1.54
CA PRO A 8 -24.82 -5.46 -0.64
C PRO A 8 -24.75 -4.16 -1.45
N VAL A 9 -25.66 -3.22 -1.17
CA VAL A 9 -25.64 -1.90 -1.81
C VAL A 9 -24.51 -1.10 -1.17
N GLN A 10 -23.44 -0.88 -1.92
CA GLN A 10 -22.35 0.01 -1.51
C GLN A 10 -22.79 1.46 -1.68
N THR A 11 -22.61 2.28 -0.64
CA THR A 11 -22.92 3.71 -0.74
C THR A 11 -21.95 4.41 -1.69
N LYS A 12 -22.39 5.50 -2.33
CA LYS A 12 -21.51 6.32 -3.20
C LYS A 12 -20.26 6.80 -2.45
N ALA A 13 -20.40 7.10 -1.15
CA ALA A 13 -19.29 7.49 -0.28
C ALA A 13 -18.29 6.34 -0.03
N PHE A 14 -18.76 5.10 0.06
CA PHE A 14 -17.87 3.93 0.17
C PHE A 14 -17.10 3.72 -1.14
N ILE A 15 -17.80 3.77 -2.27
CA ILE A 15 -17.20 3.62 -3.62
C ILE A 15 -16.16 4.73 -3.89
N SER A 16 -16.43 5.97 -3.48
CA SER A 16 -15.51 7.09 -3.68
C SER A 16 -14.26 6.99 -2.80
N LYS A 17 -14.39 6.44 -1.59
CA LYS A 17 -13.27 6.31 -0.65
C LYS A 17 -12.46 5.03 -0.84
N GLN A 18 -12.96 4.03 -1.56
CA GLN A 18 -12.26 2.76 -1.73
C GLN A 18 -10.87 2.89 -2.40
N PHE A 19 -10.66 3.97 -3.16
CA PHE A 19 -9.40 4.28 -3.85
C PHE A 19 -8.78 5.61 -3.43
N GLN A 20 -9.37 6.29 -2.44
CA GLN A 20 -8.78 7.51 -1.92
C GLN A 20 -7.56 7.12 -1.07
N ALA A 21 -6.37 7.58 -1.44
CA ALA A 21 -5.21 7.33 -0.62
C ALA A 21 -5.23 8.19 0.64
N TYR A 22 -4.54 7.68 1.65
CA TYR A 22 -4.27 8.41 2.87
C TYR A 22 -2.97 9.20 2.68
N GLY A 23 -3.02 10.52 2.91
CA GLY A 23 -1.88 11.42 2.77
C GLY A 23 -1.72 12.03 1.37
N GLU A 24 -0.60 12.74 1.18
CA GLU A 24 -0.20 13.26 -0.14
C GLU A 24 0.32 12.09 -0.99
N ILE A 25 -0.35 11.85 -2.13
CA ILE A 25 0.23 11.02 -3.19
C ILE A 25 0.88 12.00 -4.16
N ASP A 26 2.15 11.77 -4.47
CA ASP A 26 2.81 12.43 -5.59
C ASP A 26 2.04 12.23 -6.91
N SER A 27 2.44 12.96 -7.96
CA SER A 27 1.85 12.86 -9.29
C SER A 27 1.94 11.46 -9.93
N ILE A 28 2.77 10.58 -9.37
CA ILE A 28 2.98 9.22 -9.85
C ILE A 28 1.83 8.31 -9.37
N PRO A 29 1.16 7.58 -10.29
CA PRO A 29 0.07 6.70 -9.92
C PRO A 29 0.57 5.56 -9.01
N LEU A 30 -0.29 5.16 -8.07
CA LEU A 30 -0.04 3.98 -7.24
C LEU A 30 -0.08 2.70 -8.07
N SER A 31 0.82 1.76 -7.74
CA SER A 31 0.85 0.43 -8.33
C SER A 31 -0.48 -0.31 -8.12
N LYS A 32 -0.92 -1.01 -9.16
CA LYS A 32 -2.13 -1.84 -9.13
C LYS A 32 -1.94 -3.11 -8.29
N LYS A 33 -0.70 -3.52 -8.02
CA LYS A 33 -0.40 -4.71 -7.22
C LYS A 33 -0.45 -4.37 -5.73
N VAL A 34 -1.16 -5.20 -4.97
CA VAL A 34 -1.34 -5.00 -3.52
C VAL A 34 -0.22 -5.72 -2.78
N THR A 35 0.70 -4.96 -2.19
CA THR A 35 1.80 -5.46 -1.34
C THR A 35 1.54 -5.18 0.15
N GLY A 36 0.26 -5.17 0.57
CA GLY A 36 -0.17 -4.72 1.90
C GLY A 36 -0.30 -3.19 2.01
N ILE A 37 0.60 -2.46 1.35
CA ILE A 37 0.52 -1.01 1.09
C ILE A 37 0.76 -0.80 -0.40
N ARG A 38 -0.06 0.05 -1.05
CA ARG A 38 0.19 0.45 -2.44
C ARG A 38 1.28 1.53 -2.46
N LEU A 39 2.31 1.30 -3.27
CA LEU A 39 3.43 2.22 -3.46
C LEU A 39 3.29 2.92 -4.83
N PRO A 40 3.92 4.08 -5.03
CA PRO A 40 4.11 4.65 -6.37
C PRO A 40 4.66 3.60 -7.36
N GLN A 41 4.21 3.67 -8.61
CA GLN A 41 4.51 2.66 -9.63
C GLN A 41 6.01 2.43 -9.83
N ASP A 42 6.79 3.51 -9.87
CA ASP A 42 8.25 3.50 -10.02
C ASP A 42 8.95 2.83 -8.83
N VAL A 43 8.56 3.16 -7.60
CA VAL A 43 9.07 2.54 -6.38
C VAL A 43 8.74 1.05 -6.35
N HIS A 44 7.52 0.69 -6.75
CA HIS A 44 7.10 -0.70 -6.84
C HIS A 44 7.97 -1.48 -7.84
N GLU A 45 8.18 -0.94 -9.03
CA GLU A 45 9.01 -1.57 -10.06
C GLU A 45 10.46 -1.73 -9.60
N ALA A 46 11.05 -0.69 -9.00
CA ALA A 46 12.41 -0.74 -8.46
C ALA A 46 12.57 -1.84 -7.39
N LEU A 47 11.63 -1.94 -6.44
CA LEU A 47 11.65 -2.98 -5.42
C LEU A 47 11.45 -4.38 -6.00
N HIS A 48 10.57 -4.53 -7.00
CA HIS A 48 10.28 -5.81 -7.62
C HIS A 48 11.31 -6.24 -8.67
N GLY A 49 12.23 -5.37 -9.06
CA GLY A 49 13.42 -5.71 -9.84
C GLY A 49 14.51 -6.43 -9.02
N LEU A 50 14.45 -6.34 -7.69
CA LEU A 50 15.36 -7.04 -6.79
C LEU A 50 15.00 -8.53 -6.66
N SER A 51 15.98 -9.35 -6.28
CA SER A 51 15.71 -10.71 -5.82
C SER A 51 14.80 -10.68 -4.57
N PRO A 52 14.01 -11.73 -4.29
CA PRO A 52 13.18 -11.77 -3.11
C PRO A 52 13.96 -11.52 -1.80
N GLU A 53 15.17 -12.06 -1.69
CA GLU A 53 16.04 -11.95 -0.52
C GLU A 53 16.58 -10.53 -0.33
N ASP A 54 17.05 -9.91 -1.42
CA ASP A 54 17.53 -8.52 -1.42
C ASP A 54 16.41 -7.55 -1.10
N ARG A 55 15.22 -7.77 -1.68
CA ARG A 55 14.04 -6.94 -1.43
C ARG A 55 13.65 -6.96 0.04
N VAL A 56 13.61 -8.13 0.67
CA VAL A 56 13.27 -8.27 2.10
C VAL A 56 14.32 -7.56 2.96
N SER A 57 15.60 -7.77 2.66
CA SER A 57 16.71 -7.16 3.42
C SER A 57 16.69 -5.63 3.29
N TYR A 58 16.46 -5.12 2.09
CA TYR A 58 16.33 -3.69 1.81
C TYR A 58 15.15 -3.07 2.56
N LEU A 59 13.95 -3.63 2.42
CA LEU A 59 12.74 -3.11 3.08
C LEU A 59 12.87 -3.14 4.60
N ARG A 60 13.40 -4.22 5.19
CA ARG A 60 13.61 -4.31 6.64
C ARG A 60 14.53 -3.19 7.13
N ARG A 61 15.62 -2.93 6.42
CA ARG A 61 16.56 -1.87 6.76
C ARG A 61 15.88 -0.49 6.69
N VAL A 62 15.26 -0.16 5.55
CA VAL A 62 14.61 1.14 5.33
C VAL A 62 13.52 1.41 6.37
N ILE A 63 12.65 0.42 6.64
CA ILE A 63 11.59 0.55 7.64
C ILE A 63 12.18 0.76 9.04
N SER A 64 13.20 -0.03 9.41
CA SER A 64 13.82 0.10 10.73
C SER A 64 14.50 1.45 10.92
N GLU A 65 15.19 1.97 9.89
CA GLU A 65 15.81 3.28 9.91
C GLU A 65 14.77 4.40 10.06
N ALA A 66 13.72 4.38 9.24
CA ALA A 66 12.65 5.39 9.29
C ALA A 66 11.93 5.38 10.64
N VAL A 67 11.56 4.21 11.16
CA VAL A 67 10.88 4.10 12.47
C VAL A 67 11.76 4.60 13.61
N ARG A 68 13.06 4.25 13.61
CA ARG A 68 13.98 4.75 14.65
C ARG A 68 14.12 6.27 14.61
N ARG A 69 14.20 6.85 13.40
CA ARG A 69 14.36 8.29 13.19
C ARG A 69 13.10 9.08 13.55
N ASP A 70 11.94 8.62 13.11
CA ASP A 70 10.70 9.42 13.13
C ASP A 70 9.80 9.14 14.34
N LEU A 71 9.93 7.96 14.98
CA LEU A 71 9.01 7.53 16.04
C LEU A 71 9.68 7.18 17.37
N ILE A 72 11.00 6.90 17.40
CA ILE A 72 11.70 6.47 18.63
C ILE A 72 12.67 7.54 19.14
N SER A 73 13.40 8.20 18.24
CA SER A 73 14.31 9.31 18.58
C SER A 73 13.54 10.59 18.83
#